data_AF-A0A1W6MY33-F1
#
_entry.id   AF-A0A1W6MY33-F1
#
_cell.length_a   1.000
_cell.length_b   1.000
_cell.length_c   1.000
_cell.angle_alpha   90.00
_cell.angle_beta   90.00
_cell.angle_gamma   90.00
#
_symmetry.space_group_name_H-M   'P 1'
#
loop_
_entity.id
_entity.type
_entity.pdbx_description
1 polymer ?
#
loop_
_entity_poly.entity_id
_entity_poly.type
_entity_poly.pdbx_seq_one_letter_code
_entity_poly.pdbx_strand_id
1 'polypeptide(L)' 'MPTEYWRSPETIDRLNRLERPGFAVEFLRRNTHYRRDFAHTQRQIARASVDAETAGVSLARRWGLRFRP' A
#
# COMPACT_ATOMS: atom_id res chain seq x y z
N MET A 1 -17.79 11.58 30.67
CA MET A 1 -17.76 11.61 29.19
C MET A 1 -17.04 10.37 28.72
N PRO A 2 -17.56 9.58 27.76
CA PRO A 2 -16.81 8.46 27.21
C PRO A 2 -15.61 9.03 26.46
N THR A 3 -14.41 8.66 26.89
CA THR A 3 -13.17 9.03 26.23
C THR A 3 -13.08 8.27 24.91
N GLU A 4 -12.86 8.99 23.81
CA GLU A 4 -12.83 8.46 22.43
C GLU A 4 -11.57 7.63 22.13
N TYR A 5 -11.20 6.68 23.00
CA TYR A 5 -9.98 5.87 22.86
C TYR A 5 -9.88 5.08 21.54
N TRP A 6 -10.99 4.95 20.81
CA TRP A 6 -11.03 4.26 19.52
C TRP A 6 -10.55 5.13 18.35
N ARG A 7 -10.51 6.47 18.51
CA ARG A 7 -9.93 7.39 17.52
C ARG A 7 -8.55 7.83 17.98
N SER A 8 -7.52 7.48 17.22
CA SER A 8 -6.20 8.09 17.36
C SER A 8 -6.22 9.45 16.63
N PRO A 9 -6.11 10.59 17.34
CA PRO A 9 -6.10 11.91 16.70
C PRO A 9 -4.94 12.05 15.71
N GLU A 10 -3.77 11.51 16.07
CA GLU A 10 -2.59 11.48 15.20
C GLU A 10 -2.84 10.71 13.90
N THR A 11 -3.54 9.58 13.98
CA THR A 11 -3.89 8.79 12.78
C THR A 11 -4.84 9.58 11.88
N ILE A 12 -5.84 10.25 12.46
CA ILE A 12 -6.79 11.07 11.71
C ILE A 12 -6.07 12.25 11.04
N ASP A 13 -5.22 12.97 11.76
CA ASP A 13 -4.44 14.08 11.22
C ASP A 13 -3.54 13.64 10.07
N ARG A 14 -2.90 12.48 10.20
CA ARG A 14 -2.08 11.90 9.13
C ARG A 14 -2.92 11.55 7.92
N LEU A 15 -4.08 10.91 8.09
CA LEU A 15 -4.97 10.53 6.99
C LEU A 15 -5.55 11.75 6.28
N ASN A 16 -5.90 12.81 7.01
CA ASN A 16 -6.43 14.06 6.47
C ASN A 16 -5.42 14.83 5.60
N ARG A 17 -4.11 14.61 5.82
CA ARG A 17 -3.05 15.20 4.98
C ARG A 17 -2.82 14.44 3.67
N LEU A 18 -3.40 13.25 3.51
CA LEU A 18 -3.24 12.47 2.28
C LEU A 18 -4.25 12.92 1.23
N GLU A 19 -3.79 13.03 -0.01
CA GLU A 19 -4.70 13.07 -1.15
C GLU A 19 -5.46 11.73 -1.28
N ARG A 20 -6.58 11.75 -2.02
CA ARG A 20 -7.42 10.56 -2.28
C ARG A 20 -6.63 9.30 -2.67
N PRO A 21 -5.62 9.35 -3.56
CA PRO A 21 -4.81 8.17 -3.89
C PRO A 21 -3.97 7.68 -2.71
N GLY A 22 -3.36 8.60 -1.95
CA GLY A 22 -2.59 8.28 -0.75
C GLY A 22 -3.45 7.62 0.32
N PHE A 23 -4.67 8.13 0.52
CA PHE A 23 -5.65 7.54 1.43
C PHE A 23 -6.05 6.12 1.00
N ALA A 24 -6.28 5.88 -0.29
CA ALA A 24 -6.63 4.54 -0.79
C ALA A 24 -5.49 3.51 -0.57
N VAL A 25 -4.23 3.91 -0.74
CA VAL A 25 -3.07 3.04 -0.50
C VAL A 25 -2.97 2.58 0.96
N GLU A 26 -3.45 3.37 1.91
CA GLU A 26 -3.45 2.99 3.33
C GLU A 26 -4.34 1.75 3.59
N PHE A 27 -5.41 1.54 2.83
CA PHE A 27 -6.23 0.32 2.93
C PHE A 27 -5.49 -0.89 2.36
N LEU A 28 -4.81 -0.74 1.23
CA LEU A 28 -3.99 -1.80 0.63
C LEU A 28 -2.85 -2.21 1.56
N ARG A 29 -2.17 -1.26 2.21
CA ARG A 29 -1.11 -1.55 3.18
C ARG A 29 -1.57 -2.39 4.37
N ARG A 30 -2.86 -2.33 4.73
CA ARG A 30 -3.46 -3.13 5.80
C ARG A 30 -3.96 -4.49 5.33
N ASN A 31 -4.13 -4.70 4.02
CA ASN A 31 -4.55 -5.97 3.45
C ASN A 31 -3.40 -7.01 3.52
N THR A 32 -3.64 -8.13 4.19
CA THR A 32 -2.65 -9.20 4.41
C THR A 32 -2.20 -9.87 3.13
N HIS A 33 -3.09 -10.06 2.15
CA HIS A 33 -2.75 -10.60 0.84
C HIS A 33 -1.87 -9.64 0.06
N TYR A 34 -2.17 -8.34 0.09
CA TYR A 34 -1.35 -7.31 -0.56
C TYR A 34 0.06 -7.29 0.02
N ARG A 35 0.17 -7.30 1.35
CA ARG A 35 1.48 -7.34 2.03
C ARG A 35 2.31 -8.56 1.63
N ARG A 36 1.67 -9.73 1.53
CA ARG A 36 2.36 -10.96 1.12
C ARG A 36 2.84 -10.88 -0.33
N ASP A 37 1.99 -10.42 -1.23
CA ASP A 37 2.33 -10.29 -2.65
C ASP A 37 3.44 -9.25 -2.84
N PHE A 38 3.32 -8.08 -2.21
CA PHE A 38 4.35 -7.03 -2.23
C PHE A 38 5.69 -7.56 -1.71
N ALA A 39 5.72 -8.26 -0.57
CA ALA A 39 6.95 -8.84 -0.03
C ALA A 39 7.53 -9.96 -0.92
N HIS A 40 6.68 -10.71 -1.61
CA HIS A 40 7.14 -11.69 -2.60
C HIS A 40 7.80 -11.00 -3.79
N THR A 41 7.14 -10.00 -4.37
CA THR A 41 7.67 -9.18 -5.47
C THR A 41 9.02 -8.55 -5.10
N GLN A 42 9.14 -7.95 -3.92
CA GLN A 42 10.41 -7.37 -3.45
C GLN A 42 11.53 -8.41 -3.36
N ARG A 43 11.23 -9.63 -2.92
CA ARG A 43 12.21 -10.73 -2.87
C ARG A 43 12.63 -11.20 -4.26
N GLN A 44 11.73 -11.23 -5.23
CA GLN A 44 12.06 -11.58 -6.61
C GLN A 44 12.98 -10.54 -7.27
N ILE A 45 12.69 -9.25 -7.04
CA ILE A 45 13.52 -8.13 -7.52
C ILE A 45 14.92 -8.20 -6.89
N ALA A 46 15.00 -8.36 -5.55
CA ALA A 46 16.28 -8.43 -4.84
C ALA A 46 17.16 -9.61 -5.28
N ARG A 47 16.55 -10.70 -5.77
CA ARG A 47 17.25 -11.88 -6.33
C ARG A 47 17.55 -11.74 -7.82
N ALA A 48 17.24 -10.59 -8.44
CA ALA A 48 17.28 -10.37 -9.88
C ALA A 48 16.52 -11.44 -10.69
N SER A 49 15.51 -12.08 -10.09
CA SER A 49 14.71 -13.12 -10.75
C SER A 49 13.69 -12.54 -11.72
N VAL A 50 13.31 -11.27 -11.51
CA VAL A 50 12.44 -10.48 -12.39
C VAL A 50 12.95 -9.02 -12.31
N ASP A 51 12.91 -8.30 -13.42
CA ASP A 51 13.24 -6.87 -13.41
C ASP A 51 12.20 -6.05 -12.62
N ALA A 52 12.64 -4.92 -12.05
CA ALA A 52 11.80 -4.12 -11.16
C ALA A 52 10.56 -3.54 -11.86
N GLU A 53 10.65 -3.24 -13.15
CA GLU A 53 9.57 -2.64 -13.91
C GLU A 53 8.46 -3.67 -14.18
N THR A 54 8.81 -4.84 -14.73
CA THR A 54 7.89 -5.95 -14.95
C THR A 54 7.25 -6.43 -13.65
N ALA A 55 8.04 -6.52 -12.58
CA ALA A 55 7.55 -6.89 -11.25
C ALA A 55 6.55 -5.86 -10.71
N GLY A 56 6.83 -4.56 -10.90
CA GLY A 56 5.95 -3.45 -10.54
C GLY A 56 4.64 -3.45 -11.33
N VAL A 57 4.72 -3.59 -12.67
CA VAL A 57 3.55 -3.65 -13.56
C VAL A 57 2.67 -4.85 -13.23
N SER A 58 3.27 -6.01 -12.96
CA SER A 58 2.54 -7.23 -12.61
C SER A 58 1.79 -7.09 -11.28
N LEU A 59 2.46 -6.52 -10.26
CA LEU A 59 1.84 -6.24 -8.97
C LEU A 59 0.71 -5.20 -9.13
N ALA A 60 0.94 -4.15 -9.92
CA ALA A 60 -0.03 -3.11 -10.17
C ALA A 60 -1.31 -3.65 -10.83
N ARG A 61 -1.16 -4.45 -11.90
CA ARG A 61 -2.28 -5.09 -12.61
C ARG A 61 -3.08 -6.00 -11.67
N ARG A 62 -2.40 -6.81 -10.86
CA ARG A 62 -3.06 -7.72 -9.91
C ARG A 62 -3.91 -7.01 -8.87
N TRP A 63 -3.49 -5.82 -8.44
CA TRP A 63 -4.15 -5.04 -7.39
C TRP A 63 -4.96 -3.85 -7.92
N GLY A 64 -5.13 -3.73 -9.25
CA GLY A 64 -5.88 -2.64 -9.88
C GLY A 64 -5.24 -1.26 -9.68
N LEU A 65 -3.93 -1.21 -9.44
CA LEU A 65 -3.20 0.03 -9.26
C LEU A 65 -2.87 0.66 -10.61
N ARG A 66 -3.05 1.98 -10.69
CA ARG A 66 -2.64 2.77 -11.85
C ARG A 66 -1.79 3.93 -11.37
N PHE A 67 -0.49 3.81 -11.59
CA PHE A 67 0.44 4.91 -11.36
C PHE A 67 0.34 5.88 -12.54
N ARG A 68 0.25 7.18 -12.26
CA ARG A 68 0.44 8.19 -13.31
C ARG A 68 1.94 8.22 -13.65
N PRO A 69 2.32 8.33 -14.93
CA PRO A 69 3.70 8.56 -15.33
C PRO A 69 4.25 9.86 -14.73
#